data_AF-A0A966SH91-F1
#
_entry.id   AF-A0A966SH91-F1
#
_cell.length_a   1.000
_cell.length_b   1.000
_cell.length_c   1.000
_cell.angle_alpha   90.00
_cell.angle_beta   90.00
_cell.angle_gamma   90.00
#
_symmetry.space_group_name_H-M   'P 1'
#
loop_
_entity.id
_entity.type
_entity.pdbx_description
1 polymer ?
#
loop_
_entity_poly.entity_id
_entity_poly.type
_entity_poly.pdbx_seq_one_letter_code
_entity_poly.pdbx_strand_id
1 'polypeptide(L)'
;MAELFQAIDQFPVILKHWLMSHAAGVLPEWVLPLLSAALSITPILAVFPLLFALTTVVERKGLGRIQNRIGPNRVGIPLTDIRLYGFGQFIADGIKSLIKEDVVPRAADKVVHFLAPIALLIPVLLTYSVLPFGKNMVPLDLPQTGLLFFFAVGASTELSVFMAGWSSRNKYSLLGAMRAIAQMVSYEIPLILSSLTVVMMAGTLSLTGIVENQATVHFGFLHDWHLFTPWGFVGFCLFLTAAAAEANRTPFDLPEAESEIIAGYFT
;
A
#
# COMPACT_ATOMS: atom_id res chain seq x y z
N MET A 1 28.28 -3.99 18.47
CA MET A 1 27.61 -4.08 17.16
C MET A 1 26.12 -4.38 17.31
N ALA A 2 25.73 -5.51 17.91
CA ALA A 2 24.31 -5.88 18.07
C ALA A 2 23.44 -4.84 18.81
N GLU A 3 23.94 -4.27 19.92
CA GLU A 3 23.22 -3.22 20.66
C GLU A 3 23.06 -1.91 19.87
N LEU A 4 24.06 -1.54 19.07
CA LEU A 4 23.99 -0.37 18.20
C LEU A 4 22.94 -0.57 17.10
N PHE A 5 22.87 -1.76 16.50
CA PHE A 5 21.84 -2.10 15.53
C PHE A 5 20.43 -2.10 16.14
N GLN A 6 20.27 -2.64 17.35
CA GLN A 6 18.99 -2.58 18.06
C GLN A 6 18.58 -1.15 18.41
N ALA A 7 19.53 -0.29 18.80
CA ALA A 7 19.26 1.11 19.09
C ALA A 7 18.86 1.90 17.83
N ILE A 8 19.48 1.61 16.69
CA ILE A 8 19.12 2.21 15.39
C ILE A 8 17.74 1.73 14.93
N ASP A 9 17.46 0.43 15.03
CA ASP A 9 16.17 -0.16 14.68
C ASP A 9 15.03 0.45 15.52
N GLN A 10 15.23 0.54 16.84
CA GLN A 10 14.23 1.07 17.77
C GLN A 10 14.20 2.61 17.84
N PHE A 11 15.03 3.31 17.07
CA PHE A 11 15.12 4.77 17.11
C PHE A 11 13.75 5.47 16.95
N PRO A 12 12.86 5.07 16.01
CA PRO A 12 11.55 5.71 15.86
C PRO A 12 10.67 5.55 17.11
N VAL A 13 10.74 4.39 17.76
CA VAL A 13 9.98 4.07 18.98
C VAL A 13 10.50 4.87 20.17
N ILE A 14 11.83 4.92 20.34
CA ILE A 14 12.49 5.70 21.39
C ILE A 14 12.19 7.19 21.22
N LEU A 15 12.26 7.72 20.00
CA LEU A 15 11.94 9.10 19.69
C LEU A 15 10.48 9.43 20.03
N LYS A 16 9.53 8.54 19.67
CA LYS A 16 8.12 8.71 20.02
C LYS A 16 7.93 8.76 21.54
N HIS A 17 8.53 7.83 22.29
CA HIS A 17 8.41 7.81 23.75
C HIS A 17 9.01 9.06 24.40
N TRP A 18 10.15 9.53 23.90
CA TRP A 18 10.77 10.76 24.37
C TRP A 18 9.89 11.99 24.10
N LEU A 19 9.27 12.10 22.91
CA LEU A 19 8.33 13.19 22.61
C LEU A 19 7.10 13.13 23.50
N MET A 20 6.54 11.93 23.71
CA MET A 20 5.37 11.75 24.56
C MET A 20 5.63 12.06 26.03
N SER A 21 6.82 11.75 26.57
CA SER A 21 7.16 12.05 27.96
C SER A 21 7.30 13.56 28.21
N HIS A 22 7.82 14.32 27.25
CA HIS A 22 7.88 15.78 27.31
C HIS A 22 6.48 16.41 27.14
N ALA A 23 5.65 15.83 26.27
CA ALA A 23 4.28 16.31 26.04
C ALA A 23 3.35 16.06 27.24
N ALA A 24 3.54 14.94 27.97
CA ALA A 24 2.76 14.60 29.15
C ALA A 24 2.90 15.60 30.31
N GLY A 25 4.02 16.35 30.38
CA GLY A 25 4.22 17.40 31.37
C GLY A 25 3.51 18.72 31.06
N VAL A 26 3.01 18.91 29.85
CA VAL A 26 2.51 20.21 29.34
C VAL A 26 1.07 20.14 28.86
N LEU A 27 0.63 19.00 28.32
CA LEU A 27 -0.67 18.85 27.66
C LEU A 27 -1.71 18.12 28.54
N PRO A 28 -3.02 18.41 28.34
CA PRO A 28 -4.09 17.66 28.98
C PRO A 28 -4.10 16.18 28.60
N GLU A 29 -4.51 15.30 29.52
CA GLU A 29 -4.50 13.84 29.35
C GLU A 29 -5.30 13.34 28.13
N TRP A 30 -6.38 14.05 27.77
CA TRP A 30 -7.21 13.69 26.61
C TRP A 30 -6.53 13.98 25.25
N VAL A 31 -5.51 14.83 25.20
CA VAL A 31 -4.76 15.18 23.98
C VAL A 31 -3.65 14.17 23.69
N LEU A 32 -3.10 13.54 24.73
CA LEU A 32 -2.01 12.57 24.62
C LEU A 32 -2.29 11.39 23.66
N PRO A 33 -3.47 10.74 23.67
CA PRO A 33 -3.74 9.67 22.71
C PRO A 33 -3.83 10.18 21.27
N LEU A 34 -4.39 11.37 21.04
CA LEU A 34 -4.47 11.98 19.70
C LEU A 34 -3.07 12.33 19.17
N LEU A 35 -2.21 12.87 20.04
CA LEU A 35 -0.81 13.15 19.70
C LEU A 35 -0.04 11.87 19.39
N SER A 36 -0.24 10.81 20.18
CA SER A 36 0.37 9.50 19.93
C SER A 36 -0.03 8.92 18.57
N ALA A 37 -1.32 9.00 18.23
CA ALA A 37 -1.85 8.56 16.94
C ALA A 37 -1.28 9.40 15.79
N ALA A 38 -1.27 10.73 15.93
CA ALA A 38 -0.70 11.64 14.94
C ALA A 38 0.79 11.36 14.67
N LEU A 39 1.58 11.14 15.72
CA LEU A 39 2.99 10.78 15.60
C LEU A 39 3.23 9.43 14.93
N SER A 40 2.31 8.46 15.09
CA SER A 40 2.39 7.17 14.40
C SER A 40 1.91 7.24 12.95
N ILE A 41 0.93 8.07 12.63
CA ILE A 41 0.38 8.24 11.27
C ILE A 41 1.29 9.10 10.40
N THR A 42 1.98 10.10 10.97
CA THR A 42 2.83 11.03 10.21
C THR A 42 3.92 10.32 9.39
N PRO A 43 4.69 9.36 9.94
CA PRO A 43 5.65 8.57 9.18
C PRO A 43 4.99 7.78 8.04
N ILE A 44 3.78 7.23 8.25
CA ILE A 44 3.06 6.49 7.21
C ILE A 44 2.73 7.44 6.04
N LEU A 45 2.17 8.61 6.35
CA LEU A 45 1.83 9.62 5.34
C LEU A 45 3.05 10.22 4.63
N ALA A 46 4.23 10.22 5.26
CA ALA A 46 5.45 10.71 4.63
C ALA A 46 6.17 9.64 3.82
N VAL A 47 6.34 8.44 4.39
CA VAL A 47 7.19 7.39 3.83
C VAL A 47 6.48 6.64 2.70
N PHE A 48 5.20 6.25 2.86
CA PHE A 48 4.54 5.43 1.84
C PHE A 48 4.30 6.15 0.51
N PRO A 49 3.81 7.41 0.49
CA PRO A 49 3.71 8.16 -0.76
C PRO A 49 5.09 8.39 -1.42
N LEU A 50 6.14 8.59 -0.63
CA LEU A 50 7.50 8.72 -1.15
C LEU A 50 8.00 7.39 -1.75
N LEU A 51 7.76 6.26 -1.06
CA LEU A 51 8.09 4.94 -1.58
C LEU A 51 7.36 4.66 -2.87
N PHE A 52 6.06 4.94 -2.93
CA PHE A 52 5.26 4.84 -4.15
C PHE A 52 5.86 5.71 -5.28
N ALA A 53 6.18 6.97 -4.98
CA ALA A 53 6.79 7.88 -5.95
C ALA A 53 8.12 7.33 -6.48
N LEU A 54 8.96 6.76 -5.62
CA LEU A 54 10.22 6.13 -6.01
C LEU A 54 10.02 4.85 -6.83
N THR A 55 9.09 3.98 -6.44
CA THR A 55 8.82 2.73 -7.15
C THR A 55 8.33 2.98 -8.56
N THR A 56 7.57 4.05 -8.84
CA THR A 56 7.20 4.41 -10.22
C THR A 56 8.41 4.68 -11.13
N VAL A 57 9.46 5.32 -10.60
CA VAL A 57 10.68 5.59 -11.39
C VAL A 57 11.49 4.32 -11.59
N VAL A 58 11.58 3.49 -10.55
CA VAL A 58 12.23 2.18 -10.61
C VAL A 58 11.53 1.28 -11.63
N GLU A 59 10.21 1.24 -11.61
CA GLU A 59 9.37 0.48 -12.55
C GLU A 59 9.62 0.94 -13.99
N ARG A 60 9.57 2.25 -14.27
CA ARG A 60 9.85 2.80 -15.61
C ARG A 60 11.27 2.47 -16.09
N LYS A 61 12.25 2.49 -15.20
CA LYS A 61 13.63 2.11 -15.53
C LYS A 61 13.76 0.61 -15.79
N GLY A 62 13.14 -0.23 -14.96
CA GLY A 62 13.14 -1.69 -15.10
C GLY A 62 12.50 -2.13 -16.41
N LEU A 63 11.27 -1.65 -16.69
CA LEU A 63 10.57 -1.92 -17.95
C LEU A 63 11.34 -1.41 -19.17
N GLY A 64 11.98 -0.24 -19.06
CA GLY A 64 12.86 0.27 -20.11
C GLY A 64 13.97 -0.73 -20.44
N ARG A 65 14.70 -1.22 -19.42
CA ARG A 65 15.80 -2.17 -19.61
C ARG A 65 15.33 -3.50 -20.22
N ILE A 66 14.18 -4.02 -19.79
CA ILE A 66 13.58 -5.23 -20.37
C ILE A 66 13.27 -5.03 -21.86
N GLN A 67 12.79 -3.85 -22.23
CA GLN A 67 12.47 -3.46 -23.61
C GLN A 67 13.68 -2.95 -24.41
N ASN A 68 14.91 -3.13 -23.90
CA ASN A 68 16.15 -2.62 -24.48
C ASN A 68 16.13 -1.11 -24.80
N ARG A 69 15.45 -0.31 -23.96
CA ARG A 69 15.45 1.16 -24.00
C ARG A 69 15.88 1.75 -22.66
N ILE A 70 16.38 2.98 -22.67
CA ILE A 70 16.75 3.67 -21.43
C ILE A 70 15.50 4.32 -20.84
N GLY A 71 15.22 4.06 -19.55
CA GLY A 71 14.17 4.77 -18.81
C GLY A 71 14.51 6.25 -18.53
N PRO A 72 13.76 6.93 -17.66
CA PRO A 72 14.03 8.33 -17.31
C PRO A 72 15.49 8.52 -16.85
N ASN A 73 16.25 9.38 -17.54
CA ASN A 73 17.69 9.61 -17.29
C ASN A 73 18.10 11.09 -17.21
N ARG A 74 17.23 12.02 -17.60
CA ARG A 74 17.60 13.45 -17.77
C ARG A 74 17.17 14.35 -16.62
N VAL A 75 16.09 14.01 -15.92
CA VAL A 75 15.53 14.84 -14.85
C VAL A 75 16.43 14.76 -13.61
N GLY A 76 17.07 15.88 -13.25
CA GLY A 76 17.81 16.03 -12.00
C GLY A 76 16.90 16.28 -10.80
N ILE A 77 17.45 16.36 -9.59
CA ILE A 77 16.66 16.79 -8.43
C ILE A 77 16.23 18.26 -8.68
N PRO A 78 14.95 18.59 -8.54
CA PRO A 78 14.49 19.98 -8.64
C PRO A 78 15.30 20.89 -7.70
N LEU A 79 15.69 22.08 -8.17
CA LEU A 79 16.48 23.09 -7.43
C LEU A 79 17.99 22.77 -7.25
N THR A 80 18.54 21.76 -7.92
CA THR A 80 20.00 21.48 -7.93
C THR A 80 20.49 21.10 -9.32
N ASP A 81 21.77 21.37 -9.64
CA ASP A 81 22.43 20.90 -10.89
C ASP A 81 22.76 19.40 -10.90
N ILE A 82 22.34 18.66 -9.86
CA ILE A 82 22.67 17.25 -9.67
C ILE A 82 21.74 16.38 -10.51
N ARG A 83 22.27 15.81 -11.59
CA ARG A 83 21.59 14.82 -12.43
C ARG A 83 21.71 13.41 -11.84
N LEU A 84 20.85 13.07 -10.88
CA LEU A 84 20.75 11.73 -10.30
C LEU A 84 20.07 10.72 -11.25
N TYR A 85 20.59 10.55 -12.47
CA TYR A 85 20.13 9.56 -13.45
C TYR A 85 18.61 9.51 -13.65
N GLY A 86 17.89 10.64 -13.58
CA GLY A 86 16.42 10.67 -13.74
C GLY A 86 15.60 10.36 -12.49
N PHE A 87 16.20 10.21 -11.29
CA PHE A 87 15.44 9.99 -10.06
C PHE A 87 14.60 11.21 -9.64
N GLY A 88 14.85 12.41 -10.16
CA GLY A 88 13.97 13.56 -9.93
C GLY A 88 12.62 13.48 -10.66
N GLN A 89 12.40 12.46 -11.50
CA GLN A 89 11.17 12.32 -12.30
C GLN A 89 9.90 12.27 -11.45
N PHE A 90 9.91 11.60 -10.30
CA PHE A 90 8.70 11.48 -9.47
C PHE A 90 8.24 12.84 -8.93
N ILE A 91 9.17 13.75 -8.62
CA ILE A 91 8.83 15.10 -8.17
C ILE A 91 8.25 15.90 -9.34
N ALA A 92 8.83 15.78 -10.53
CA ALA A 92 8.31 16.43 -11.73
C ALA A 92 6.89 15.96 -12.07
N ASP A 93 6.62 14.66 -11.95
CA ASP A 93 5.28 14.08 -12.17
C ASP A 93 4.29 14.58 -11.11
N GLY A 94 4.70 14.65 -9.84
CA GLY A 94 3.87 15.22 -8.77
C GLY A 94 3.54 16.69 -8.98
N ILE A 95 4.54 17.54 -9.26
CA ILE A 95 4.34 18.97 -9.56
C ILE A 95 3.41 19.13 -10.77
N LYS A 96 3.61 18.33 -11.81
CA LYS A 96 2.76 18.34 -13.00
C LYS A 96 1.30 18.03 -12.64
N SER A 97 1.06 17.00 -11.83
CA SER A 97 -0.30 16.63 -11.42
C SER A 97 -0.98 17.71 -10.57
N LEU A 98 -0.24 18.46 -9.75
CA LEU A 98 -0.77 19.56 -8.94
C LEU A 98 -1.12 20.81 -9.75
N ILE A 99 -0.37 21.08 -10.83
CA ILE A 99 -0.59 22.26 -11.69
C ILE A 99 -1.67 21.99 -12.74
N LYS A 100 -1.94 20.72 -13.04
CA LYS A 100 -2.91 20.34 -14.07
C LYS A 100 -4.32 20.74 -13.64
N GLU A 101 -5.09 21.30 -14.57
CA GLU A 101 -6.49 21.62 -14.35
C GLU A 101 -7.29 20.35 -14.09
N ASP A 102 -8.10 20.37 -13.02
CA ASP A 102 -9.05 19.31 -12.70
C ASP A 102 -10.35 19.52 -13.49
N VAL A 103 -10.61 18.66 -14.47
CA VAL A 103 -11.76 18.77 -15.37
C VAL A 103 -12.80 17.74 -14.98
N VAL A 104 -13.90 18.18 -14.38
CA VAL A 104 -15.04 17.32 -14.02
C VAL A 104 -16.10 17.36 -15.15
N PRO A 105 -16.57 16.21 -15.65
CA PRO A 105 -17.61 16.16 -16.67
C PRO A 105 -18.90 16.88 -16.23
N ARG A 106 -19.54 17.63 -17.13
CA ARG A 106 -20.76 18.40 -16.79
C ARG A 106 -21.94 17.52 -16.35
N ALA A 107 -22.02 16.32 -16.89
CA ALA A 107 -23.09 15.38 -16.60
C ALA A 107 -22.85 14.61 -15.29
N ALA A 108 -21.59 14.53 -14.81
CA ALA A 108 -21.19 13.74 -13.66
C ALA A 108 -21.76 14.28 -12.34
N ASP A 109 -21.91 13.38 -11.38
CA ASP A 109 -22.19 13.77 -9.99
C ASP A 109 -20.89 14.28 -9.34
N LYS A 110 -20.79 15.59 -9.18
CA LYS A 110 -19.58 16.26 -8.67
C LYS A 110 -19.20 15.81 -7.25
N VAL A 111 -20.18 15.51 -6.40
CA VAL A 111 -19.90 15.15 -5.00
C VAL A 111 -19.31 13.75 -4.95
N VAL A 112 -19.96 12.79 -5.61
CA VAL A 112 -19.49 11.40 -5.64
C VAL A 112 -18.18 11.28 -6.42
N HIS A 113 -18.02 12.02 -7.52
CA HIS A 113 -16.79 12.04 -8.31
C HIS A 113 -15.59 12.56 -7.53
N PHE A 114 -15.79 13.60 -6.70
CA PHE A 114 -14.74 14.11 -5.81
C PHE A 114 -14.46 13.18 -4.63
N LEU A 115 -15.51 12.55 -4.07
CA LEU A 115 -15.36 11.63 -2.94
C LEU A 115 -14.76 10.28 -3.32
N ALA A 116 -14.91 9.81 -4.56
CA ALA A 116 -14.45 8.48 -4.96
C ALA A 116 -12.94 8.26 -4.76
N PRO A 117 -12.03 9.17 -5.19
CA PRO A 117 -10.60 9.03 -4.89
C PRO A 117 -10.27 9.14 -3.40
N ILE A 118 -11.02 9.92 -2.63
CA ILE A 118 -10.83 10.06 -1.18
C ILE A 118 -11.25 8.77 -0.47
N ALA A 119 -12.38 8.20 -0.87
CA ALA A 119 -12.89 6.92 -0.38
C ALA A 119 -11.92 5.78 -0.66
N LEU A 120 -11.16 5.83 -1.78
CA LEU A 120 -10.12 4.84 -2.09
C LEU A 120 -8.90 4.97 -1.16
N LEU A 121 -8.54 6.20 -0.80
CA LEU A 121 -7.34 6.48 0.00
C LEU A 121 -7.51 6.06 1.47
N ILE A 122 -8.73 6.14 2.02
CA ILE A 122 -9.00 5.80 3.42
C ILE A 122 -8.66 4.33 3.75
N PRO A 123 -9.19 3.31 3.02
CA PRO A 123 -8.87 1.91 3.25
C PRO A 123 -7.38 1.62 3.09
N VAL A 124 -6.71 2.22 2.10
CA VAL A 124 -5.27 2.03 1.88
C VAL A 124 -4.46 2.51 3.09
N LEU A 125 -4.81 3.67 3.67
CA LEU A 125 -4.13 4.13 4.89
C LEU A 125 -4.44 3.25 6.10
N LEU A 126 -5.66 2.73 6.21
CA LEU A 126 -6.07 1.84 7.28
C LEU A 126 -5.36 0.48 7.20
N THR A 127 -5.15 -0.10 6.02
CA THR A 127 -4.39 -1.36 5.89
C THR A 127 -2.94 -1.20 6.35
N TYR A 128 -2.30 -0.06 6.07
CA TYR A 128 -0.95 0.25 6.58
C TYR A 128 -0.89 0.38 8.11
N SER A 129 -2.01 0.64 8.80
CA SER A 129 -2.01 0.81 10.25
C SER A 129 -1.76 -0.49 11.03
N VAL A 130 -2.08 -1.64 10.43
CA VAL A 130 -1.97 -2.95 11.09
C VAL A 130 -0.68 -3.70 10.69
N LEU A 131 0.01 -3.25 9.64
CA LEU A 131 1.24 -3.89 9.17
C LEU A 131 2.39 -3.69 10.17
N PRO A 132 3.10 -4.77 10.56
CA PRO A 132 4.26 -4.66 11.42
C PRO A 132 5.51 -4.28 10.62
N PHE A 133 6.07 -3.10 10.88
CA PHE A 133 7.29 -2.63 10.19
C PHE A 133 8.58 -3.03 10.91
N GLY A 134 8.48 -3.39 12.18
CA GLY A 134 9.59 -3.78 13.03
C GLY A 134 9.12 -4.10 14.44
N LYS A 135 10.04 -4.46 15.32
CA LYS A 135 9.70 -4.80 16.72
C LYS A 135 9.10 -3.58 17.41
N ASN A 136 7.90 -3.73 17.98
CA ASN A 136 7.11 -2.63 18.58
C ASN A 136 6.80 -1.46 17.63
N MET A 137 6.91 -1.66 16.32
CA MET A 137 6.61 -0.65 15.28
C MET A 137 5.34 -1.01 14.54
N VAL A 138 4.24 -1.08 15.29
CA VAL A 138 2.89 -1.29 14.75
C VAL A 138 1.98 -0.17 15.25
N PRO A 139 1.41 0.65 14.36
CA PRO A 139 0.50 1.73 14.75
C PRO A 139 -0.75 1.23 15.49
N LEU A 140 -1.36 0.15 14.98
CA LEU A 140 -2.53 -0.50 15.56
C LEU A 140 -2.28 -2.01 15.63
N ASP A 141 -1.88 -2.49 16.80
CA ASP A 141 -1.70 -3.92 17.03
C ASP A 141 -3.05 -4.58 17.39
N LEU A 142 -3.46 -5.56 16.57
CA LEU A 142 -4.73 -6.29 16.70
C LEU A 142 -4.44 -7.79 16.88
N PRO A 143 -4.24 -8.27 18.12
CA PRO A 143 -3.73 -9.61 18.37
C PRO A 143 -4.63 -10.76 17.90
N GLN A 144 -5.94 -10.52 17.80
CA GLN A 144 -6.93 -11.55 17.50
C GLN A 144 -7.58 -11.38 16.12
N THR A 145 -7.48 -10.18 15.54
CA THR A 145 -8.25 -9.79 14.36
C THR A 145 -7.40 -9.08 13.29
N GLY A 146 -6.08 -8.98 13.45
CA GLY A 146 -5.22 -8.22 12.55
C GLY A 146 -5.34 -8.61 11.08
N LEU A 147 -5.23 -9.91 10.77
CA LEU A 147 -5.39 -10.38 9.39
C LEU A 147 -6.82 -10.19 8.86
N LEU A 148 -7.85 -10.41 9.69
CA LEU A 148 -9.24 -10.21 9.30
C LEU A 148 -9.54 -8.73 9.01
N PHE A 149 -9.00 -7.83 9.82
CA PHE A 149 -9.10 -6.39 9.60
C PHE A 149 -8.43 -5.99 8.29
N PHE A 150 -7.24 -6.52 8.00
CA PHE A 150 -6.52 -6.25 6.75
C PHE A 150 -7.38 -6.56 5.51
N PHE A 151 -7.98 -7.76 5.46
CA PHE A 151 -8.86 -8.14 4.34
C PHE A 151 -10.17 -7.36 4.33
N ALA A 152 -10.84 -7.19 5.48
CA ALA A 152 -12.10 -6.47 5.55
C ALA A 152 -11.97 -5.00 5.10
N VAL A 153 -10.86 -4.35 5.43
CA VAL A 153 -10.56 -3.01 4.94
C VAL A 153 -10.17 -3.04 3.45
N GLY A 154 -9.38 -4.02 3.01
CA GLY A 154 -9.05 -4.21 1.59
C GLY A 154 -10.29 -4.27 0.69
N ALA A 155 -11.27 -5.10 1.07
CA ALA A 155 -12.55 -5.25 0.38
C ALA A 155 -13.29 -3.92 0.15
N SER A 156 -13.14 -2.96 1.08
CA SER A 156 -13.86 -1.68 0.99
C SER A 156 -13.35 -0.77 -0.14
N THR A 157 -12.20 -1.07 -0.74
CA THR A 157 -11.67 -0.33 -1.91
C THR A 157 -12.57 -0.46 -3.13
N GLU A 158 -13.28 -1.58 -3.28
CA GLU A 158 -14.17 -1.87 -4.41
C GLU A 158 -15.34 -0.88 -4.50
N LEU A 159 -15.85 -0.43 -3.35
CA LEU A 159 -16.89 0.60 -3.29
C LEU A 159 -16.42 1.92 -3.91
N SER A 160 -15.14 2.24 -3.76
CA SER A 160 -14.56 3.46 -4.31
C SER A 160 -14.46 3.40 -5.83
N VAL A 161 -14.12 2.23 -6.37
CA VAL A 161 -14.12 1.96 -7.82
C VAL A 161 -15.54 2.05 -8.39
N PHE A 162 -16.53 1.53 -7.66
CA PHE A 162 -17.94 1.68 -8.04
C PHE A 162 -18.38 3.15 -8.07
N MET A 163 -18.05 3.91 -7.01
CA MET A 163 -18.35 5.33 -6.93
C MET A 163 -17.73 6.12 -8.10
N ALA A 164 -16.49 5.81 -8.48
CA ALA A 164 -15.82 6.43 -9.62
C ALA A 164 -16.58 6.18 -10.93
N GLY A 165 -16.85 4.91 -11.27
CA GLY A 165 -17.55 4.56 -12.52
C GLY A 165 -19.00 5.05 -12.58
N TRP A 166 -19.73 5.02 -11.45
CA TRP A 166 -21.11 5.51 -11.37
C TRP A 166 -21.19 7.03 -11.50
N SER A 167 -20.29 7.76 -10.83
CA SER A 167 -20.32 9.23 -10.79
C SER A 167 -20.03 9.88 -12.13
N SER A 168 -19.20 9.26 -12.98
CA SER A 168 -18.83 9.75 -14.32
C SER A 168 -20.02 9.89 -15.29
N ARG A 169 -21.13 9.18 -15.02
CA ARG A 169 -22.36 9.19 -15.85
C ARG A 169 -22.10 8.88 -17.32
N ASN A 170 -21.15 7.98 -17.57
CA ASN A 170 -20.82 7.41 -18.87
C ASN A 170 -21.05 5.89 -18.84
N LYS A 171 -21.69 5.36 -19.88
CA LYS A 171 -22.01 3.92 -20.00
C LYS A 171 -20.74 3.07 -20.01
N TYR A 172 -19.68 3.54 -20.66
CA TYR A 172 -18.42 2.79 -20.76
C TYR A 172 -17.67 2.76 -19.41
N SER A 173 -17.63 3.88 -18.69
CA SER A 173 -17.02 3.97 -17.36
C SER A 173 -17.73 3.07 -16.35
N LEU A 174 -19.06 3.03 -16.38
CA LEU A 174 -19.84 2.14 -15.50
C LEU A 174 -19.60 0.66 -15.82
N LEU A 175 -19.61 0.28 -17.11
CA LEU A 175 -19.29 -1.10 -17.50
C LEU A 175 -17.86 -1.49 -17.13
N GLY A 176 -16.92 -0.55 -17.25
CA GLY A 176 -15.54 -0.73 -16.82
C GLY A 176 -15.39 -0.97 -15.32
N ALA A 177 -16.05 -0.13 -14.51
CA ALA A 177 -16.08 -0.30 -13.06
C ALA A 177 -16.68 -1.66 -12.67
N MET A 178 -17.80 -2.07 -13.28
CA MET A 178 -18.42 -3.37 -12.97
C MET A 178 -17.51 -4.56 -13.32
N ARG A 179 -16.72 -4.46 -14.41
CA ARG A 179 -15.72 -5.47 -14.77
C ARG A 179 -14.58 -5.53 -13.75
N ALA A 180 -14.05 -4.36 -13.37
CA ALA A 180 -12.99 -4.26 -12.37
C ALA A 180 -13.44 -4.84 -11.02
N ILE A 181 -14.64 -4.47 -10.55
CA ILE A 181 -15.21 -4.97 -9.30
C ILE A 181 -15.40 -6.49 -9.36
N ALA A 182 -15.99 -7.00 -10.45
CA ALA A 182 -16.19 -8.45 -10.60
C ALA A 182 -14.85 -9.21 -10.53
N GLN A 183 -13.78 -8.63 -11.09
CA GLN A 183 -12.44 -9.19 -11.00
C GLN A 183 -11.88 -9.12 -9.56
N MET A 184 -11.88 -7.95 -8.92
CA MET A 184 -11.34 -7.76 -7.57
C MET A 184 -12.02 -8.71 -6.56
N VAL A 185 -13.36 -8.75 -6.54
CA VAL A 185 -14.14 -9.64 -5.69
C VAL A 185 -13.80 -11.12 -5.93
N SER A 186 -13.63 -11.50 -7.21
CA SER A 186 -13.33 -12.90 -7.56
C SER A 186 -11.96 -13.36 -7.08
N TYR A 187 -10.98 -12.45 -7.02
CA TYR A 187 -9.62 -12.76 -6.58
C TYR A 187 -9.40 -12.57 -5.07
N GLU A 188 -10.33 -11.95 -4.37
CA GLU A 188 -10.30 -11.80 -2.92
C GLU A 188 -10.45 -13.15 -2.18
N ILE A 189 -11.35 -14.03 -2.66
CA ILE A 189 -11.54 -15.36 -2.06
C ILE A 189 -10.25 -16.21 -2.14
N PRO A 190 -9.60 -16.38 -3.32
CA PRO A 190 -8.30 -17.04 -3.41
C PRO A 190 -7.23 -16.41 -2.51
N LEU A 191 -7.20 -15.09 -2.39
CA LEU A 191 -6.25 -14.37 -1.55
C LEU A 191 -6.43 -14.73 -0.07
N ILE A 192 -7.66 -14.69 0.43
CA ILE A 192 -8.00 -15.08 1.80
C ILE A 192 -7.66 -16.55 2.03
N LEU A 193 -8.07 -17.45 1.14
CA LEU A 193 -7.82 -18.89 1.28
C LEU A 193 -6.32 -19.23 1.27
N SER A 194 -5.54 -18.55 0.43
CA SER A 194 -4.09 -18.75 0.39
C SER A 194 -3.41 -18.30 1.69
N SER A 195 -3.90 -17.22 2.32
CA SER A 195 -3.40 -16.73 3.60
C SER A 195 -3.68 -17.67 4.79
N LEU A 196 -4.75 -18.48 4.72
CA LEU A 196 -5.10 -19.44 5.77
C LEU A 196 -4.00 -20.46 6.01
N THR A 197 -3.23 -20.82 4.99
CA THR A 197 -2.09 -21.75 5.13
C THR A 197 -1.09 -21.24 6.18
N VAL A 198 -0.77 -19.95 6.13
CA VAL A 198 0.14 -19.29 7.06
C VAL A 198 -0.48 -19.15 8.44
N VAL A 199 -1.78 -18.83 8.52
CA VAL A 199 -2.51 -18.76 9.80
C VAL A 199 -2.49 -20.10 10.52
N MET A 200 -2.74 -21.20 9.79
CA MET A 200 -2.73 -22.55 10.36
C MET A 200 -1.34 -22.97 10.87
N MET A 201 -0.28 -22.54 10.18
CA MET A 201 1.11 -22.77 10.63
C MET A 201 1.46 -21.91 11.85
N ALA A 202 1.06 -20.64 11.85
CA ALA A 202 1.39 -19.70 12.91
C ALA A 202 0.55 -19.89 14.18
N GLY A 203 -0.67 -20.43 14.05
CA GLY A 203 -1.62 -20.62 15.15
C GLY A 203 -2.25 -19.32 15.66
N THR A 204 -2.12 -18.22 14.92
CA THR A 204 -2.61 -16.88 15.32
C THR A 204 -3.06 -16.07 14.10
N LEU A 205 -3.99 -15.15 14.34
CA LEU A 205 -4.46 -14.15 13.37
C LEU A 205 -3.73 -12.80 13.52
N SER A 206 -2.84 -12.68 14.51
CA SER A 206 -2.01 -11.49 14.68
C SER A 206 -0.92 -11.43 13.62
N LEU A 207 -0.80 -10.29 12.92
CA LEU A 207 0.29 -10.08 11.96
C LEU A 207 1.66 -10.04 12.66
N THR A 208 1.75 -9.47 13.86
CA THR A 208 2.97 -9.48 14.68
C THR A 208 3.36 -10.91 15.05
N GLY A 209 2.39 -11.70 15.55
CA GLY A 209 2.63 -13.09 15.93
C GLY A 209 3.04 -13.99 14.75
N ILE A 210 2.49 -13.75 13.55
CA ILE A 210 2.91 -14.46 12.32
C ILE A 210 4.38 -14.16 11.99
N VAL A 211 4.80 -12.90 12.05
CA VAL A 211 6.20 -12.49 11.77
C VAL A 211 7.15 -13.01 12.85
N GLU A 212 6.74 -12.98 14.11
CA GLU A 212 7.54 -13.53 15.23
C GLU A 212 7.76 -15.04 15.10
N ASN A 213 6.76 -15.79 14.61
CA ASN A 213 6.92 -17.21 14.34
C ASN A 213 8.01 -17.48 13.29
N GLN A 214 8.09 -16.62 12.27
CA GLN A 214 9.12 -16.69 11.21
C GLN A 214 10.51 -16.21 11.63
N ALA A 215 10.64 -15.60 12.82
CA ALA A 215 11.89 -15.02 13.29
C ALA A 215 12.88 -16.07 13.83
N THR A 216 12.45 -17.33 14.01
CA THR A 216 13.30 -18.42 14.49
C THR A 216 14.40 -18.71 13.47
N VAL A 217 15.66 -18.70 13.91
CA VAL A 217 16.82 -18.94 13.03
C VAL A 217 17.31 -20.37 13.20
N HIS A 218 17.26 -21.16 12.13
CA HIS A 218 17.94 -22.44 12.02
C HIS A 218 19.31 -22.26 11.35
N PHE A 219 20.32 -22.96 11.87
CA PHE A 219 21.71 -22.95 11.40
C PHE A 219 22.43 -21.57 11.39
N GLY A 220 21.92 -20.57 12.12
CA GLY A 220 22.58 -19.27 12.26
C GLY A 220 22.45 -18.32 11.05
N PHE A 221 21.80 -18.75 9.96
CA PHE A 221 21.58 -17.92 8.77
C PHE A 221 20.20 -18.10 8.11
N LEU A 222 19.49 -19.21 8.31
CA LEU A 222 18.17 -19.44 7.71
C LEU A 222 17.08 -19.11 8.73
N HIS A 223 16.28 -18.11 8.43
CA HIS A 223 15.04 -17.86 9.16
C HIS A 223 14.00 -18.89 8.71
N ASP A 224 13.14 -19.34 9.62
CA ASP A 224 12.02 -20.25 9.35
C ASP A 224 10.89 -19.52 8.62
N TRP A 225 11.18 -19.07 7.40
CA TRP A 225 10.18 -18.47 6.54
C TRP A 225 9.17 -19.53 6.13
N HIS A 226 7.89 -19.21 6.33
CA HIS A 226 6.78 -20.10 5.93
C HIS A 226 6.84 -20.49 4.43
N LEU A 227 7.49 -19.66 3.61
CA LEU A 227 7.73 -19.92 2.18
C LEU A 227 8.47 -21.24 1.90
N PHE A 228 9.40 -21.67 2.77
CA PHE A 228 10.20 -22.87 2.53
C PHE A 228 9.44 -24.17 2.81
N THR A 229 8.23 -24.09 3.36
CA THR A 229 7.38 -25.26 3.53
C THR A 229 6.59 -25.57 2.25
N PRO A 230 6.33 -26.85 1.91
CA PRO A 230 5.60 -27.19 0.69
C PRO A 230 4.22 -26.51 0.58
N TRP A 231 3.48 -26.46 1.67
CA TRP A 231 2.17 -25.80 1.76
C TRP A 231 2.28 -24.28 1.70
N GLY A 232 3.25 -23.68 2.39
CA GLY A 232 3.48 -22.24 2.35
C GLY A 232 3.97 -21.76 0.98
N PHE A 233 4.73 -22.59 0.24
CA PHE A 233 5.12 -22.30 -1.14
C PHE A 233 3.91 -22.26 -2.09
N VAL A 234 3.01 -23.26 -1.99
CA VAL A 234 1.76 -23.27 -2.76
C VAL A 234 0.88 -22.08 -2.39
N GLY A 235 0.73 -21.80 -1.09
CA GLY A 235 0.02 -20.63 -0.58
C GLY A 235 0.60 -19.33 -1.12
N PHE A 236 1.93 -19.18 -1.14
CA PHE A 236 2.62 -18.02 -1.71
C PHE A 236 2.34 -17.84 -3.21
N CYS A 237 2.42 -18.92 -4.02
CA CYS A 237 2.13 -18.83 -5.45
C CYS A 237 0.66 -18.43 -5.72
N LEU A 238 -0.28 -18.93 -4.93
CA LEU A 238 -1.69 -18.53 -5.02
C LEU A 238 -1.89 -17.09 -4.55
N PHE A 239 -1.27 -16.70 -3.44
CA PHE A 239 -1.34 -15.35 -2.91
C PHE A 239 -0.76 -14.34 -3.90
N LEU A 240 0.40 -14.62 -4.48
CA LEU A 240 1.07 -13.75 -5.44
C LEU A 240 0.24 -13.57 -6.71
N THR A 241 -0.35 -14.65 -7.24
CA THR A 241 -1.18 -14.57 -8.45
C THR A 241 -2.50 -13.84 -8.17
N ALA A 242 -3.16 -14.11 -7.04
CA ALA A 242 -4.38 -13.41 -6.63
C ALA A 242 -4.12 -11.92 -6.35
N ALA A 243 -3.05 -11.59 -5.62
CA ALA A 243 -2.68 -10.20 -5.32
C ALA A 243 -2.31 -9.41 -6.59
N ALA A 244 -1.65 -10.05 -7.56
CA ALA A 244 -1.37 -9.42 -8.85
C ALA A 244 -2.65 -9.13 -9.65
N ALA A 245 -3.64 -10.02 -9.58
CA ALA A 245 -4.93 -9.86 -10.22
C ALA A 245 -5.81 -8.80 -9.55
N GLU A 246 -5.80 -8.73 -8.22
CA GLU A 246 -6.48 -7.70 -7.43
C GLU A 246 -5.89 -6.31 -7.69
N ALA A 247 -4.57 -6.21 -7.82
CA ALA A 247 -3.88 -4.96 -8.15
C ALA A 247 -4.07 -4.51 -9.62
N ASN A 248 -4.86 -5.24 -10.42
CA ASN A 248 -5.09 -5.01 -11.86
C ASN A 248 -3.78 -4.80 -12.65
N ARG A 249 -2.71 -5.49 -12.26
CA ARG A 249 -1.41 -5.40 -12.94
C ARG A 249 -1.30 -6.46 -14.03
N THR A 250 -0.57 -6.14 -15.09
CA THR A 250 -0.27 -7.07 -16.19
C THR A 250 0.24 -8.40 -15.61
N PRO A 251 -0.38 -9.55 -15.97
CA PRO A 251 -1.26 -9.79 -17.12
C PRO A 251 -2.78 -9.61 -16.89
N PHE A 252 -3.21 -9.15 -15.71
CA PHE A 252 -4.62 -9.06 -15.31
C PHE A 252 -5.18 -7.62 -15.38
N ASP A 253 -4.72 -6.83 -16.34
CA ASP A 253 -5.06 -5.41 -16.51
C ASP A 253 -6.23 -5.17 -17.50
N LEU A 254 -7.01 -6.20 -17.82
CA LEU A 254 -8.17 -6.12 -18.72
C LEU A 254 -9.16 -4.98 -18.37
N PRO A 255 -9.50 -4.72 -17.09
CA PRO A 255 -10.41 -3.63 -16.75
C PRO A 255 -9.85 -2.23 -17.01
N GLU A 256 -8.52 -2.08 -17.12
CA GLU A 256 -7.83 -0.81 -17.31
C GLU A 256 -7.30 -0.64 -18.75
N ALA A 257 -7.28 -1.73 -19.53
CA ALA A 257 -6.75 -1.76 -20.87
C ALA A 257 -7.45 -0.73 -21.79
N GLU A 258 -6.67 0.22 -22.31
CA GLU A 258 -7.13 1.27 -23.22
C GLU A 258 -7.84 0.70 -24.46
N SER A 259 -7.39 -0.46 -24.93
CA SER A 259 -7.90 -1.17 -26.10
C SER A 259 -9.33 -1.70 -25.94
N GLU A 260 -9.82 -1.88 -24.71
CA GLU A 260 -11.15 -2.47 -24.47
C GLU A 260 -12.22 -1.41 -24.19
N ILE A 261 -11.98 -0.53 -23.22
CA ILE A 261 -13.02 0.34 -22.65
C ILE A 261 -12.53 1.76 -22.31
N ILE A 262 -11.52 2.28 -23.03
CA ILE A 262 -11.05 3.67 -22.88
C ILE A 262 -10.68 3.97 -21.41
N ALA A 263 -9.86 3.11 -20.78
CA ALA A 263 -9.46 3.22 -19.38
C ALA A 263 -10.62 3.15 -18.34
N GLY A 264 -11.81 2.70 -18.74
CA GLY A 264 -12.88 2.27 -17.83
C GLY A 264 -13.26 3.32 -16.78
N TYR A 265 -13.10 2.97 -15.50
CA TYR A 265 -13.52 3.79 -14.36
C TYR A 265 -12.66 5.04 -14.12
N PHE A 266 -11.58 5.24 -14.89
CA PHE A 266 -10.76 6.45 -14.86
C PHE A 266 -11.29 7.61 -15.74
N THR A 267 -12.37 7.36 -16.50
CA THR A 267 -12.98 8.34 -17.44
C THR A 267 -14.35 8.83 -17.01
#